data_AF-A0A925P323-F1
#
_entry.id   AF-A0A925P323-F1
#
_cell.length_a   1.000
_cell.length_b   1.000
_cell.length_c   1.000
_cell.angle_alpha   90.00
_cell.angle_beta   90.00
_cell.angle_gamma   90.00
#
_symmetry.space_group_name_H-M   'P 1'
#
loop_
_entity.id
_entity.type
_entity.pdbx_description
1 polymer ?
#
loop_
_entity_poly.entity_id
_entity_poly.type
_entity_poly.pdbx_seq_one_letter_code
_entity_poly.pdbx_strand_id
1 'polypeptide(L)' 'MISRDRSTPLGQWWWTVDRLLLAALTTLILGGIILSLAASPPVATRIGLDPFHFFNRHVMFILPAFLV' A
#
# COMPACT_ATOMS: atom_id res chain seq x y z
N MET A 1 20.45 16.20 23.72
CA MET A 1 21.14 14.93 23.46
C MET A 1 20.07 13.87 23.32
N ILE A 2 19.87 13.31 22.12
CA ILE A 2 18.88 12.23 21.91
C ILE A 2 19.39 11.00 22.66
N SER A 3 18.69 10.64 23.73
CA SER A 3 18.99 9.45 24.53
C SER A 3 18.78 8.22 23.65
N ARG A 4 19.86 7.48 23.36
CA ARG A 4 19.88 6.23 22.55
C ARG A 4 19.22 5.03 23.27
N ASP A 5 18.49 5.30 24.34
CA ASP A 5 17.99 4.34 25.33
C ASP A 5 16.48 4.09 25.22
N ARG A 6 15.84 4.60 24.17
CA ARG A 6 14.45 4.26 23.85
C ARG A 6 14.41 3.34 22.64
N SER A 7 14.76 2.09 22.90
CA SER A 7 14.51 0.95 22.01
C SER A 7 12.99 0.79 21.89
N THR A 8 12.34 1.62 21.08
CA THR A 8 10.93 1.44 20.78
C THR A 8 10.79 0.15 19.97
N PRO A 9 9.74 -0.65 20.18
CA PRO A 9 9.51 -1.88 19.42
C PRO A 9 9.56 -1.64 17.90
N LEU A 10 9.04 -0.48 17.46
CA LEU A 10 9.09 -0.03 16.07
C LEU A 10 10.52 0.26 15.57
N GLY A 11 11.37 0.84 16.42
CA GLY A 11 12.77 1.13 16.07
C GLY A 11 13.63 -0.14 15.94
N GLN A 12 13.39 -1.13 16.80
CA GLN A 12 14.05 -2.43 16.68
C GLN A 12 13.54 -3.23 15.47
N TRP A 13 12.23 -3.20 15.22
CA TRP A 13 11.64 -3.82 14.04
C TRP A 13 12.20 -3.24 12.74
N TRP A 14 12.24 -1.91 12.64
CA TRP A 14 12.80 -1.23 11.46
C TRP A 14 14.27 -1.60 11.20
N TRP A 15 15.03 -1.90 12.25
CA TRP A 15 16.42 -2.33 12.13
C TRP A 15 16.60 -3.85 11.95
N THR A 16 15.54 -4.64 12.06
CA THR A 16 15.60 -6.09 11.79
C THR A 16 15.00 -6.46 10.44
N VAL A 17 14.09 -5.64 9.92
CA VAL A 17 13.40 -5.91 8.67
C VAL A 17 14.28 -5.66 7.43
N ASP A 18 14.07 -6.47 6.40
CA ASP A 18 14.77 -6.31 5.12
C ASP A 18 14.18 -5.12 4.33
N ARG A 19 15.01 -4.11 4.09
CA ARG A 19 14.62 -2.87 3.41
C ARG A 19 14.44 -3.05 1.90
N LEU A 20 15.15 -3.99 1.28
CA LEU A 20 14.99 -4.30 -0.15
C LEU A 20 13.66 -4.99 -0.39
N LEU A 21 13.29 -5.95 0.45
CA LEU A 21 11.98 -6.60 0.36
C LEU A 21 10.84 -5.62 0.65
N LEU A 22 10.97 -4.77 1.68
CA LEU A 22 9.98 -3.72 1.93
C LEU A 22 9.84 -2.75 0.74
N ALA A 23 10.96 -2.36 0.13
CA ALA A 23 10.94 -1.50 -1.05
C ALA A 23 10.24 -2.19 -2.23
N ALA A 24 10.59 -3.45 -2.52
CA ALA A 24 9.97 -4.22 -3.60
C ALA A 24 8.46 -4.40 -3.39
N LEU A 25 8.03 -4.71 -2.17
CA LEU A 25 6.62 -4.82 -1.81
C LEU A 25 5.89 -3.48 -2.01
N THR A 26 6.48 -2.39 -1.52
CA THR A 26 5.91 -1.04 -1.65
C THR A 26 5.79 -0.64 -3.11
N THR A 27 6.81 -0.90 -3.93
CA THR A 27 6.78 -0.68 -5.38
C THR A 27 5.69 -1.50 -6.05
N LEU A 28 5.51 -2.76 -5.67
CA LEU A 28 4.47 -3.62 -6.24
C LEU A 28 3.06 -3.09 -5.91
N ILE A 29 2.82 -2.65 -4.67
CA ILE A 29 1.55 -2.05 -4.25
C ILE A 29 1.28 -0.76 -5.04
N LEU A 30 2.27 0.14 -5.14
CA LEU A 30 2.14 1.38 -5.90
C LEU A 30 1.88 1.12 -7.38
N GLY A 31 2.58 0.15 -7.97
CA GLY A 31 2.34 -0.29 -9.35
C GLY A 31 0.92 -0.81 -9.56
N GLY A 32 0.43 -1.65 -8.65
CA GLY A 32 -0.95 -2.16 -8.68
C GLY A 32 -2.01 -1.06 -8.58
N ILE A 33 -1.76 -0.04 -7.76
CA ILE A 33 -2.63 1.15 -7.67
C ILE A 33 -2.64 1.91 -9.00
N ILE A 34 -1.47 2.22 -9.58
CA ILE A 34 -1.38 2.96 -10.84
C ILE A 34 -2.10 2.21 -11.97
N LEU A 35 -1.87 0.90 -12.08
CA LEU A 35 -2.55 0.05 -13.05
C LEU A 35 -4.06 0.03 -12.83
N SER A 36 -4.52 -0.01 -11.58
CA SER A 36 -5.94 0.06 -11.25
C SER A 36 -6.56 1.39 -11.65
N LEU A 37 -5.89 2.53 -11.41
CA LEU A 37 -6.35 3.84 -11.88
C LEU A 37 -6.37 3.98 -13.40
N ALA A 38 -5.45 3.32 -14.11
CA ALA A 38 -5.43 3.34 -15.57
C ALA A 38 -6.55 2.48 -16.18
N ALA A 39 -6.84 1.32 -15.56
CA ALA A 39 -7.84 0.39 -16.04
C ALA A 39 -9.28 0.71 -15.57
N SER A 40 -9.46 1.39 -14.44
CA SER A 40 -10.78 1.57 -13.82
C SER A 40 -11.72 2.53 -14.56
N PRO A 41 -11.29 3.71 -15.10
CA PRO A 41 -12.21 4.61 -15.77
C PRO A 41 -12.87 4.03 -17.03
N PRO A 42 -12.14 3.38 -17.97
CA PRO A 42 -12.75 2.84 -19.18
C PRO A 42 -13.67 1.64 -18.89
N VAL A 43 -13.39 0.85 -17.86
CA VAL A 43 -14.26 -0.27 -17.46
C VAL A 43 -15.49 0.22 -16.70
N ALA A 44 -15.34 1.14 -15.74
CA ALA A 44 -16.44 1.65 -14.94
C ALA A 44 -17.49 2.38 -15.78
N THR A 45 -17.04 3.20 -16.74
CA THR A 45 -17.92 3.89 -17.70
C THR A 45 -18.72 2.92 -18.58
N ARG A 46 -18.20 1.72 -18.89
CA ARG A 46 -18.93 0.68 -19.62
C ARG A 46 -20.04 0.02 -18.80
N ILE A 47 -19.90 -0.01 -17.48
CA ILE A 47 -20.81 -0.72 -16.56
C ILE A 47 -21.73 0.29 -15.81
N GLY A 48 -21.63 1.60 -16.12
CA GLY A 48 -22.43 2.65 -15.50
C GLY A 48 -22.06 2.95 -14.05
N LEU A 49 -20.84 2.60 -13.63
CA LEU A 49 -20.31 2.80 -12.29
C LEU A 49 -19.36 4.00 -12.25
N ASP A 50 -19.11 4.54 -11.05
CA ASP A 50 -18.17 5.63 -10.85
C ASP A 50 -16.75 5.24 -11.30
N PRO A 51 -16.01 6.13 -12.00
CA PRO A 51 -14.65 5.88 -12.49
C PRO A 51 -13.64 5.39 -11.43
N PHE A 52 -13.89 5.76 -10.16
CA PHE A 52 -13.04 5.43 -9.01
C PHE A 52 -13.55 4.25 -8.17
N HIS A 53 -14.60 3.54 -8.61
CA HIS A 53 -15.18 2.41 -7.85
C HIS A 53 -14.14 1.32 -7.53
N PHE A 54 -13.28 0.98 -8.50
CA PHE A 54 -12.24 -0.03 -8.30
C PHE A 54 -11.08 0.48 -7.46
N PHE A 55 -10.71 1.76 -7.58
CA PHE A 55 -9.68 2.38 -6.75
C PHE A 55 -10.09 2.38 -5.27
N ASN A 56 -11.33 2.79 -4.96
CA ASN A 56 -11.86 2.79 -3.60
C ASN A 56 -11.78 1.39 -2.97
N ARG A 57 -12.12 0.34 -3.73
CA ARG A 57 -12.00 -1.05 -3.27
C ARG A 57 -10.55 -1.49 -3.09
N HIS A 58 -9.66 -1.11 -3.99
CA HIS A 58 -8.23 -1.42 -3.88
C HIS A 58 -7.65 -0.84 -2.58
N VAL A 59 -7.98 0.41 -2.26
CA VAL A 59 -7.56 1.06 -1.00
C VAL A 59 -8.19 0.40 0.23
N MET A 60 -9.47 0.01 0.15
CA MET A 60 -10.13 -0.74 1.22
C MET A 60 -9.46 -2.10 1.50
N PHE A 61 -8.98 -2.81 0.47
CA PHE A 61 -8.32 -4.11 0.64
C PHE A 61 -6.86 -4.02 1.05
N ILE A 62 -6.22 -2.86 0.88
CA ILE A 62 -4.86 -2.63 1.40
C ILE A 62 -4.86 -2.63 2.94
N LEU A 63 -5.92 -2.11 3.59
CA LEU A 63 -6.06 -2.11 5.06
C LEU A 63 -5.94 -3.50 5.71
N PRO A 64 -6.72 -4.52 5.32
CA PRO A 64 -6.58 -5.87 5.86
C PRO A 64 -5.25 -6.53 5.47
N ALA A 65 -4.67 -6.19 4.31
CA ALA A 65 -3.37 -6.72 3.90
C ALA A 65 -2.20 -6.27 4.79
N PHE A 66 -2.35 -5.13 5.50
CA PHE A 66 -1.38 -4.69 6.50
C PHE A 66 -1.68 -5.21 7.92
N LEU A 67 -2.89 -5.72 8.16
CA LEU A 67 -3.33 -6.22 9.47
C LEU A 67 -3.03 -7.71 9.68
N VAL A 68 -2.88 -8.49 8.61
CA VAL A 68 -2.53 -9.92 8.59
C VAL A 68 -1.03 -10.08 8.35
#